data_AF-A0A2N5XWU7-F1
#
_entry.id   AF-A0A2N5XWU7-F1
#
_cell.length_a   1.000
_cell.length_b   1.000
_cell.length_c   1.000
_cell.angle_alpha   90.00
_cell.angle_beta   90.00
_cell.angle_gamma   90.00
#
_symmetry.space_group_name_H-M   'P 1'
#
loop_
_entity.id
_entity.type
_entity.pdbx_description
1 polymer ?
#
loop_
_entity_poly.entity_id
_entity_poly.type
_entity_poly.pdbx_seq_one_letter_code
_entity_poly.pdbx_strand_id
1 'polypeptide(L)'
;MSEENKDSQTEEPTEKKIRDAIEKGNLPLSKEVNTFSGFLALLIILGYFINGPTAKLSIVLARLLDGVGDIRIENEADFIQISSAVGLEMAMFLVVPVSVLLVFGLAATWFQHPPQVSFDRLKPELSKISPGKGFKRMFGAQGGIEFLKALAKFIILAVVIGILLSNERQTLANLMFTDPSLLPEELLSITVRLVSGICVAIITLVALDVIWVRGHWRRNLRMSRKELKDEYKDTEGDPAVKGRMRSLARDRARNRMMASVPKATVVIANPTHYSVAVRYTHNEDKAPLVIAKGQDLIALKIRQIAEDNDIPVIEDIQLARALYAQCEVDTQIPPQFFRVVAELLYYVYTAKDENFKPALRAYE
;
A
#
# COMPACT_ATOMS: atom_id res chain seq x y z
N MET A 1 -14.78 -18.63 -10.02
CA MET A 1 -14.89 -17.19 -10.27
C MET A 1 -14.96 -17.02 -11.77
N SER A 2 -16.13 -16.57 -12.22
CA SER A 2 -16.50 -16.33 -13.60
C SER A 2 -15.36 -15.65 -14.36
N GLU A 3 -15.09 -16.11 -15.58
CA GLU A 3 -14.30 -15.39 -16.56
C GLU A 3 -15.02 -14.07 -16.84
N GLU A 4 -14.81 -13.06 -15.99
CA GLU A 4 -15.22 -11.70 -16.31
C GLU A 4 -14.49 -11.30 -17.58
N ASN A 5 -15.27 -10.91 -18.59
CA ASN A 5 -14.80 -10.48 -19.89
C ASN A 5 -13.63 -9.51 -19.71
N LYS A 6 -12.42 -9.96 -20.05
CA LYS A 6 -11.20 -9.14 -20.01
C LYS A 6 -11.36 -7.86 -20.85
N ASP A 7 -12.26 -7.86 -21.84
CA ASP A 7 -12.63 -6.70 -22.63
C ASP A 7 -13.25 -5.56 -21.83
N SER A 8 -13.86 -5.86 -20.67
CA SER A 8 -14.46 -4.84 -19.81
C SER A 8 -13.45 -4.12 -18.91
N GLN A 9 -12.20 -4.61 -18.83
CA GLN A 9 -11.14 -4.08 -17.97
C GLN A 9 -10.28 -3.05 -18.70
N THR A 10 -10.84 -1.85 -18.89
CA THR A 10 -10.18 -0.75 -19.60
C THR A 10 -9.45 0.24 -18.67
N GLU A 11 -9.89 0.35 -17.43
CA GLU A 11 -9.41 1.36 -16.48
C GLU A 11 -8.07 0.97 -15.85
N GLU A 12 -7.27 1.99 -15.50
CA GLU A 12 -6.03 1.76 -14.78
C GLU A 12 -6.29 1.23 -13.35
N PRO A 13 -5.41 0.36 -12.83
CA PRO A 13 -5.51 -0.09 -11.45
C PRO A 13 -5.33 1.06 -10.47
N THR A 14 -6.14 1.08 -9.42
CA THR A 14 -5.96 1.95 -8.25
C THR A 14 -4.73 1.55 -7.43
N GLU A 15 -4.23 2.46 -6.59
CA GLU A 15 -3.12 2.17 -5.67
C GLU A 15 -3.46 1.04 -4.69
N LYS A 16 -4.71 0.96 -4.24
CA LYS A 16 -5.18 -0.12 -3.36
C LYS A 16 -5.14 -1.47 -4.09
N LYS A 17 -5.64 -1.57 -5.33
CA LYS A 17 -5.54 -2.82 -6.11
C LYS A 17 -4.10 -3.26 -6.35
N ILE A 18 -3.19 -2.30 -6.58
CA ILE A 18 -1.74 -2.57 -6.68
C ILE A 18 -1.19 -3.13 -5.37
N ARG A 19 -1.49 -2.48 -4.23
CA ARG A 19 -1.03 -2.92 -2.91
C ARG A 19 -1.58 -4.29 -2.55
N ASP A 20 -2.86 -4.53 -2.77
CA ASP A 20 -3.50 -5.83 -2.50
C ASP A 20 -2.90 -6.95 -3.36
N ALA A 21 -2.54 -6.66 -4.62
CA ALA A 21 -1.86 -7.61 -5.47
C ALA A 21 -0.45 -7.94 -4.95
N ILE A 22 0.29 -6.93 -4.50
CA ILE A 22 1.61 -7.05 -3.87
C ILE A 22 1.53 -7.89 -2.59
N GLU A 23 0.58 -7.61 -1.69
CA GLU A 23 0.37 -8.34 -0.43
C GLU A 23 0.02 -9.83 -0.66
N LYS A 24 -0.76 -10.12 -1.70
CA LYS A 24 -1.05 -11.50 -2.15
C LYS A 24 0.15 -12.16 -2.86
N GLY A 25 1.28 -11.47 -2.94
CA GLY A 25 2.52 -11.93 -3.56
C GLY A 25 2.52 -11.88 -5.09
N ASN A 26 1.53 -11.29 -5.74
CA ASN A 26 1.51 -11.13 -7.20
C ASN A 26 2.43 -9.99 -7.63
N LEU A 27 3.72 -10.30 -7.82
CA LEU A 27 4.77 -9.36 -8.16
C LEU A 27 5.28 -9.58 -9.60
N PRO A 28 5.60 -8.52 -10.35
CA PRO A 28 6.22 -8.63 -11.67
C PRO A 28 7.70 -9.03 -11.52
N LEU A 29 8.02 -10.31 -11.65
CA LEU A 29 9.39 -10.82 -11.57
C LEU A 29 9.96 -11.13 -12.97
N SER A 30 11.01 -10.42 -13.38
CA SER A 30 11.79 -10.73 -14.57
C SER A 30 12.82 -11.81 -14.24
N LYS A 31 12.77 -12.91 -15.01
CA LYS A 31 13.75 -14.00 -14.87
C LYS A 31 15.13 -13.60 -15.41
N GLU A 32 15.17 -12.69 -16.39
CA GLU A 32 16.42 -12.24 -17.00
C GLU A 32 17.30 -11.48 -16.03
N VAL A 33 16.72 -10.72 -15.09
CA VAL A 33 17.48 -10.03 -14.04
C VAL A 33 18.24 -11.04 -13.17
N ASN A 34 17.62 -12.18 -12.85
CA ASN A 34 18.26 -13.24 -12.07
C ASN A 34 19.37 -13.92 -12.87
N THR A 35 19.13 -14.21 -14.15
CA THR A 35 20.14 -14.75 -15.07
C THR A 35 21.34 -13.81 -15.17
N PHE A 36 21.10 -12.52 -15.40
CA PHE A 36 22.13 -11.48 -15.48
C PHE A 36 22.97 -11.42 -14.21
N SER A 37 22.32 -11.41 -13.05
CA SER A 37 23.01 -11.36 -11.76
C SER A 37 23.95 -12.56 -11.55
N GLY A 38 23.51 -13.75 -11.97
CA GLY A 38 24.36 -14.95 -11.95
C GLY A 38 25.60 -14.84 -12.86
N PHE A 39 25.44 -14.32 -14.08
CA PHE A 39 26.58 -14.07 -14.97
C PHE A 39 27.50 -12.96 -14.46
N LEU A 40 26.95 -11.92 -13.84
CA LEU A 40 27.73 -10.84 -13.23
C LEU A 40 28.52 -11.34 -12.02
N ALA A 41 27.91 -12.18 -11.17
CA ALA A 41 28.59 -12.88 -10.08
C ALA A 41 29.73 -13.76 -10.61
N LEU A 42 29.46 -14.54 -11.67
CA LEU A 42 30.48 -15.35 -12.34
C LEU A 42 31.62 -14.47 -12.87
N LEU A 43 31.33 -13.35 -13.51
CA LEU A 43 32.34 -12.42 -14.01
C LEU A 43 33.24 -11.88 -12.89
N ILE A 44 32.66 -11.54 -11.74
CA ILE A 44 33.41 -11.07 -10.56
C ILE A 44 34.32 -12.18 -10.02
N ILE A 45 33.80 -13.40 -9.93
CA ILE A 45 34.56 -14.57 -9.47
C ILE A 45 35.74 -14.82 -10.42
N LEU A 46 35.49 -14.89 -11.73
CA LEU A 46 36.54 -15.13 -12.71
C LEU A 46 37.58 -14.00 -12.75
N GLY A 47 37.13 -12.74 -12.74
CA GLY A 47 38.00 -11.58 -12.91
C GLY A 47 38.83 -11.21 -11.68
N TYR A 48 38.33 -11.48 -10.46
CA TYR A 48 38.95 -11.00 -9.22
C TYR A 48 39.26 -12.09 -8.21
N PHE A 49 38.55 -13.22 -8.21
CA PHE A 49 38.73 -14.26 -7.19
C PHE A 49 39.70 -15.37 -7.61
N ILE A 50 39.75 -15.78 -8.88
CA ILE A 50 40.44 -17.02 -9.26
C ILE A 50 41.96 -17.01 -9.06
N ASN A 51 42.67 -15.93 -9.36
CA ASN A 51 44.14 -15.98 -9.50
C ASN A 51 44.91 -16.38 -8.23
N GLY A 52 44.56 -15.85 -7.06
CA GLY A 52 45.29 -16.14 -5.81
C GLY A 52 44.89 -17.45 -5.11
N PRO A 53 43.62 -17.59 -4.71
CA PRO A 53 43.06 -18.80 -4.11
C PRO A 53 43.32 -20.08 -4.91
N THR A 54 43.25 -20.04 -6.24
CA THR A 54 43.49 -21.23 -7.07
C THR A 54 44.96 -21.65 -7.00
N ALA A 55 45.90 -20.71 -7.02
CA ALA A 55 47.33 -21.03 -6.86
C ALA A 55 47.60 -21.70 -5.50
N LYS A 56 47.02 -21.18 -4.41
CA LYS A 56 47.13 -21.79 -3.08
C LYS A 56 46.56 -23.21 -3.08
N LEU A 57 45.35 -23.40 -3.61
CA LEU A 57 44.69 -24.70 -3.67
C LEU A 57 45.50 -25.70 -4.51
N SER A 58 46.02 -25.27 -5.66
CA SER A 58 46.89 -26.08 -6.52
C SER A 58 48.15 -26.55 -5.80
N ILE A 59 48.79 -25.68 -5.00
CA ILE A 59 49.96 -26.07 -4.18
C ILE A 59 49.59 -27.10 -3.13
N VAL A 60 48.45 -26.94 -2.45
CA VAL A 60 47.97 -27.89 -1.43
C VAL A 60 47.69 -29.26 -2.06
N LEU A 61 47.00 -29.27 -3.20
CA LEU A 61 46.68 -30.51 -3.93
C LEU A 61 47.93 -31.15 -4.53
N ALA A 62 48.88 -30.37 -5.06
CA ALA A 62 50.13 -30.87 -5.59
C ALA A 62 50.97 -31.53 -4.48
N ARG A 63 51.06 -30.93 -3.29
CA ARG A 63 51.74 -31.55 -2.14
C ARG A 63 51.12 -32.89 -1.74
N LEU A 64 49.80 -33.03 -1.87
CA LEU A 64 49.12 -34.28 -1.57
C LEU A 64 49.43 -35.36 -2.61
N LEU A 65 49.59 -34.98 -3.88
CA LEU A 65 50.02 -35.87 -4.97
C LEU A 65 51.51 -36.25 -4.88
N ASP A 66 52.38 -35.29 -4.60
CA ASP A 66 53.82 -35.52 -4.46
C ASP A 66 54.14 -36.34 -3.20
N GLY A 67 53.35 -36.15 -2.14
CA GLY A 67 53.50 -36.83 -0.85
C GLY A 67 52.88 -38.21 -0.76
N VAL A 68 52.31 -38.78 -1.83
CA VAL A 68 51.60 -40.09 -1.79
C VAL A 68 52.48 -41.21 -1.24
N GLY A 69 53.80 -41.16 -1.46
CA GLY A 69 54.75 -42.14 -0.92
C GLY A 69 55.05 -41.97 0.58
N ASP A 70 54.91 -40.75 1.10
CA ASP A 70 55.25 -40.38 2.49
C ASP A 70 54.01 -40.33 3.40
N ILE A 71 52.81 -40.17 2.82
CA ILE A 71 51.55 -40.16 3.55
C ILE A 71 51.15 -41.60 3.88
N ARG A 72 51.42 -42.02 5.12
CA ARG A 72 50.94 -43.29 5.68
C ARG A 72 49.64 -43.08 6.42
N ILE A 73 48.57 -43.72 5.95
CA ILE A 73 47.29 -43.77 6.65
C ILE A 73 47.25 -45.11 7.39
N GLU A 74 47.62 -45.10 8.67
CA GLU A 74 47.71 -46.33 9.47
C GLU A 74 46.45 -46.57 10.30
N ASN A 75 45.70 -45.51 10.61
CA ASN A 75 44.49 -45.57 11.42
C ASN A 75 43.39 -44.56 10.95
N GLU A 76 42.23 -44.64 11.57
CA GLU A 76 41.08 -43.74 11.27
C GLU A 76 41.40 -42.26 11.56
N ALA A 77 42.19 -41.98 12.61
CA ALA A 77 42.52 -40.61 12.99
C ALA A 77 43.39 -39.91 11.94
N ASP A 78 44.35 -40.62 11.33
CA ASP A 78 45.20 -40.11 10.24
C ASP A 78 44.35 -39.74 9.01
N PHE A 79 43.38 -40.60 8.67
CA PHE A 79 42.44 -40.35 7.58
C PHE A 79 41.56 -39.12 7.85
N ILE A 80 41.02 -38.98 9.06
CA ILE A 80 40.20 -37.83 9.45
C ILE A 80 41.03 -36.53 9.42
N GLN A 81 42.28 -36.56 9.86
CA GLN A 81 43.15 -35.39 9.88
C GLN A 81 43.43 -34.88 8.46
N ILE A 82 43.79 -35.77 7.54
CA ILE A 82 44.08 -35.39 6.15
C ILE A 82 42.80 -34.95 5.44
N SER A 83 41.71 -35.70 5.58
CA SER A 83 40.45 -35.39 4.91
C SER A 83 39.81 -34.09 5.43
N SER A 84 39.90 -33.79 6.72
CA SER A 84 39.45 -32.51 7.28
C SER A 84 40.33 -31.34 6.87
N ALA A 85 41.65 -31.51 6.76
CA ALA A 85 42.57 -30.46 6.29
C ALA A 85 42.30 -30.10 4.82
N VAL A 86 42.15 -31.10 3.94
CA VAL A 86 41.77 -30.90 2.53
C VAL A 86 40.37 -30.31 2.44
N GLY A 87 39.42 -30.84 3.21
CA GLY A 87 38.05 -30.35 3.27
C GLY A 87 37.97 -28.88 3.70
N LEU A 88 38.79 -28.45 4.65
CA LEU A 88 38.87 -27.07 5.09
C LEU A 88 39.44 -26.15 4.01
N GLU A 89 40.50 -26.55 3.31
CA GLU A 89 41.07 -25.76 2.21
C GLU A 89 40.10 -25.66 1.03
N MET A 90 39.40 -26.75 0.68
CA MET A 90 38.32 -26.71 -0.32
C MET A 90 37.16 -25.82 0.12
N ALA A 91 36.76 -25.89 1.39
CA ALA A 91 35.71 -25.05 1.94
C ALA A 91 36.11 -23.56 1.88
N MET A 92 37.31 -23.21 2.33
CA MET A 92 37.82 -21.83 2.25
C MET A 92 37.87 -21.31 0.81
N PHE A 93 38.25 -22.18 -0.14
CA PHE A 93 38.22 -21.84 -1.57
C PHE A 93 36.79 -21.60 -2.08
N LEU A 94 35.81 -22.41 -1.66
CA LEU A 94 34.43 -22.32 -2.14
C LEU A 94 33.58 -21.26 -1.43
N VAL A 95 33.90 -20.91 -0.18
CA VAL A 95 33.11 -19.96 0.63
C VAL A 95 32.93 -18.63 -0.11
N VAL A 96 33.98 -18.09 -0.71
CA VAL A 96 33.91 -16.81 -1.42
C VAL A 96 33.01 -16.90 -2.67
N PRO A 97 33.24 -17.77 -3.68
CA PRO A 97 32.39 -17.82 -4.87
C PRO A 97 30.94 -18.18 -4.54
N VAL A 98 30.70 -19.06 -3.57
CA VAL A 98 29.33 -19.37 -3.11
C VAL A 98 28.69 -18.15 -2.47
N SER A 99 29.41 -17.41 -1.63
CA SER A 99 28.89 -16.19 -1.00
C SER A 99 28.57 -15.10 -2.03
N VAL A 100 29.42 -14.93 -3.05
CA VAL A 100 29.18 -13.97 -4.14
C VAL A 100 27.93 -14.38 -4.93
N LEU A 101 27.79 -15.65 -5.32
CA LEU A 101 26.59 -16.14 -6.00
C LEU A 101 25.32 -15.96 -5.16
N LEU A 102 25.40 -16.22 -3.85
CA LEU A 102 24.28 -16.04 -2.92
C LEU A 102 23.89 -14.57 -2.81
N VAL A 103 24.86 -13.67 -2.60
CA VAL A 103 24.63 -12.23 -2.50
C VAL A 103 24.01 -11.69 -3.78
N PHE A 104 24.53 -12.05 -4.95
CA PHE A 104 23.99 -11.61 -6.23
C PHE A 104 22.61 -12.22 -6.53
N GLY A 105 22.37 -13.48 -6.16
CA GLY A 105 21.06 -14.12 -6.29
C GLY A 105 19.98 -13.42 -5.45
N LEU A 106 20.30 -13.08 -4.20
CA LEU A 106 19.41 -12.30 -3.32
C LEU A 106 19.25 -10.87 -3.83
N ALA A 107 20.34 -10.19 -4.18
CA ALA A 107 20.32 -8.83 -4.69
C ALA A 107 19.48 -8.69 -5.96
N ALA A 108 19.52 -9.67 -6.88
CA ALA A 108 18.69 -9.67 -8.08
C ALA A 108 17.18 -9.64 -7.78
N THR A 109 16.79 -10.36 -6.72
CA THR A 109 15.39 -10.44 -6.29
C THR A 109 14.99 -9.17 -5.54
N TRP A 110 15.85 -8.71 -4.61
CA TRP A 110 15.60 -7.50 -3.80
C TRP A 110 15.62 -6.21 -4.61
N PHE A 111 16.45 -6.14 -5.66
CA PHE A 111 16.47 -5.01 -6.59
C PHE A 111 15.15 -4.89 -7.36
N GLN A 112 14.49 -6.02 -7.63
CA GLN A 112 13.19 -6.02 -8.30
C GLN A 112 12.06 -5.69 -7.32
N HIS A 113 12.05 -6.31 -6.13
CA HIS A 113 11.04 -6.12 -5.10
C HIS A 113 11.62 -6.27 -3.70
N PRO A 114 11.23 -5.41 -2.73
CA PRO A 114 11.60 -5.61 -1.33
C PRO A 114 11.14 -6.99 -0.82
N PRO A 115 11.87 -7.60 0.13
CA PRO A 115 11.45 -8.85 0.75
C PRO A 115 10.08 -8.68 1.43
N GLN A 116 9.14 -9.57 1.09
CA GLN A 116 7.78 -9.56 1.61
C GLN A 116 7.35 -10.98 2.03
N VAL A 117 6.63 -11.06 3.15
CA VAL A 117 6.09 -12.32 3.67
C VAL A 117 4.61 -12.39 3.29
N SER A 118 4.23 -13.35 2.45
CA SER A 118 2.83 -13.57 2.06
C SER A 118 2.38 -14.97 2.46
N PHE A 119 1.59 -15.05 3.54
CA PHE A 119 1.03 -16.32 4.03
C PHE A 119 0.00 -16.92 3.07
N ASP A 120 -0.61 -16.11 2.20
CA ASP A 120 -1.60 -16.58 1.23
C ASP A 120 -0.99 -17.51 0.18
N ARG A 121 0.29 -17.33 -0.16
CA ARG A 121 0.99 -18.23 -1.09
C ARG A 121 1.30 -19.61 -0.51
N LEU A 122 1.31 -19.76 0.81
CA LEU A 122 1.57 -21.04 1.50
C LEU A 122 0.34 -21.95 1.54
N LYS A 123 -0.85 -21.44 1.20
CA LYS A 123 -2.08 -22.23 1.20
C LYS A 123 -2.08 -23.24 0.03
N PRO A 124 -2.30 -24.53 0.28
CA PRO A 124 -2.41 -25.52 -0.79
C PRO A 124 -3.70 -25.28 -1.58
N GLU A 125 -3.55 -24.86 -2.83
CA GLU A 125 -4.66 -24.66 -3.75
C GLU A 125 -4.71 -25.81 -4.76
N LEU A 126 -5.73 -26.68 -4.67
CA LEU A 126 -5.94 -27.80 -5.61
C LEU A 126 -6.06 -27.32 -7.07
N SER A 127 -6.45 -26.06 -7.28
CA SER A 127 -6.51 -25.41 -8.58
C SER A 127 -5.15 -25.26 -9.27
N LYS A 128 -4.04 -25.26 -8.51
CA LYS A 128 -2.66 -25.17 -9.03
C LYS A 128 -2.14 -26.51 -9.59
N ILE A 129 -2.81 -27.63 -9.26
CA ILE A 129 -2.36 -29.00 -9.58
C ILE A 129 -3.07 -29.57 -10.82
N SER A 130 -4.05 -28.87 -11.41
CA SER A 130 -4.84 -29.49 -12.49
C SER A 130 -4.06 -29.64 -13.81
N PRO A 131 -3.91 -30.88 -14.34
CA PRO A 131 -3.13 -31.13 -15.56
C PRO A 131 -3.68 -30.38 -16.79
N GLY A 132 -5.01 -30.28 -16.90
CA GLY A 132 -5.67 -29.61 -18.03
C GLY A 132 -5.40 -28.10 -18.10
N LYS A 133 -5.37 -27.40 -16.95
CA LYS A 133 -4.99 -25.97 -16.92
C LYS A 133 -3.50 -25.80 -17.21
N GLY A 134 -2.66 -26.75 -16.77
CA GLY A 134 -1.24 -26.81 -17.11
C GLY A 134 -1.03 -26.87 -18.63
N PHE A 135 -1.72 -27.78 -19.32
CA PHE A 135 -1.64 -27.92 -20.78
C PHE A 135 -2.09 -26.66 -21.52
N LYS A 136 -3.24 -26.07 -21.16
CA LYS A 136 -3.71 -24.81 -21.77
C LYS A 136 -2.73 -23.66 -21.54
N ARG A 137 -2.04 -23.63 -20.41
CA ARG A 137 -1.01 -22.62 -20.12
C ARG A 137 0.27 -22.81 -20.93
N MET A 138 0.69 -24.06 -21.14
CA MET A 138 1.91 -24.40 -21.89
C MET A 138 1.73 -24.29 -23.41
N PHE A 139 0.60 -24.76 -23.95
CA PHE A 139 0.32 -24.81 -25.39
C PHE A 139 -0.70 -23.76 -25.86
N GLY A 140 -1.17 -22.89 -24.97
CA GLY A 140 -2.03 -21.76 -25.35
C GLY A 140 -1.25 -20.57 -25.91
N ALA A 141 -1.97 -19.50 -26.29
CA ALA A 141 -1.38 -18.28 -26.86
C ALA A 141 -0.26 -17.67 -25.97
N GLN A 142 -0.44 -17.69 -24.65
CA GLN A 142 0.58 -17.22 -23.71
C GLN A 142 1.86 -18.07 -23.80
N GLY A 143 1.72 -19.40 -23.85
CA GLY A 143 2.85 -20.33 -23.96
C GLY A 143 3.63 -20.14 -25.25
N GLY A 144 2.94 -19.96 -26.38
CA GLY A 144 3.56 -19.66 -27.66
C GLY A 144 4.35 -18.35 -27.66
N ILE A 145 3.82 -17.30 -27.03
CA ILE A 145 4.53 -16.01 -26.88
C ILE A 145 5.77 -16.15 -26.00
N GLU A 146 5.68 -16.86 -24.87
CA GLU A 146 6.85 -17.12 -24.01
C GLU A 146 7.91 -17.96 -24.72
N PHE A 147 7.50 -18.97 -25.50
CA PHE A 147 8.41 -19.77 -26.32
C PHE A 147 9.14 -18.92 -27.36
N LEU A 148 8.41 -18.08 -28.11
CA LEU A 148 9.02 -17.22 -29.12
C LEU A 148 10.03 -16.24 -28.50
N LYS A 149 9.71 -15.67 -27.33
CA LYS A 149 10.65 -14.83 -26.57
C LYS A 149 11.89 -15.60 -26.16
N ALA A 150 11.73 -16.82 -25.62
CA ALA A 150 12.85 -17.66 -25.22
C ALA A 150 13.74 -18.05 -26.43
N LEU A 151 13.14 -18.40 -27.56
CA LEU A 151 13.83 -18.72 -28.79
C LEU A 151 14.61 -17.50 -29.34
N ALA A 152 13.98 -16.32 -29.35
CA ALA A 152 14.65 -15.09 -29.78
C ALA A 152 15.86 -14.77 -28.88
N LYS A 153 15.70 -14.87 -27.55
CA LYS A 153 16.81 -14.69 -26.59
C LYS A 153 17.94 -15.69 -26.83
N PHE A 154 17.61 -16.96 -27.06
CA PHE A 154 18.59 -18.00 -27.37
C PHE A 154 19.36 -17.69 -28.65
N ILE A 155 18.68 -17.31 -29.74
CA ILE A 155 19.32 -16.96 -31.01
C ILE A 155 20.25 -15.76 -30.82
N ILE A 156 19.79 -14.71 -30.13
CA ILE A 156 20.61 -13.52 -29.84
C ILE A 156 21.88 -13.92 -29.10
N LEU A 157 21.76 -14.70 -28.02
CA LEU A 157 22.92 -15.17 -27.25
C LEU A 157 23.84 -16.07 -28.09
N ALA A 158 23.29 -16.99 -28.88
CA ALA A 158 24.06 -17.87 -29.75
C ALA A 158 24.87 -17.08 -30.79
N VAL A 159 24.27 -16.05 -31.40
CA VAL A 159 24.96 -15.16 -32.35
C VAL A 159 26.07 -14.38 -31.65
N VAL A 160 25.80 -13.78 -30.47
CA VAL A 160 26.82 -13.04 -29.71
C VAL A 160 27.99 -13.95 -29.35
N ILE A 161 27.72 -15.13 -28.79
CA ILE A 161 28.75 -16.10 -28.42
C ILE A 161 29.52 -16.57 -29.67
N GLY A 162 28.82 -16.83 -30.77
CA GLY A 162 29.45 -17.22 -32.05
C GLY A 162 30.41 -16.15 -32.57
N ILE A 163 30.02 -14.87 -32.52
CA ILE A 163 30.89 -13.75 -32.91
C ILE A 163 32.11 -13.68 -31.98
N LEU A 164 31.90 -13.71 -30.66
CA LEU A 164 33.01 -13.62 -29.70
C LEU A 164 34.01 -14.79 -29.85
N LEU A 165 33.52 -16.02 -29.99
CA LEU A 165 34.37 -17.18 -30.24
C LEU A 165 35.11 -17.09 -31.58
N SER A 166 34.45 -16.55 -32.62
CA SER A 166 35.10 -16.35 -33.92
C SER A 166 36.25 -15.34 -33.85
N ASN A 167 36.12 -14.30 -33.00
CA ASN A 167 37.16 -13.31 -32.77
C ASN A 167 38.36 -13.90 -32.01
N GLU A 168 38.13 -14.86 -31.12
CA GLU A 168 39.19 -15.54 -30.37
C GLU A 168 39.78 -16.77 -31.11
N ARG A 169 39.33 -17.06 -32.35
CA ARG A 169 39.78 -18.22 -33.12
C ARG A 169 41.30 -18.30 -33.28
N GLN A 170 41.95 -17.17 -33.54
CA GLN A 170 43.40 -17.13 -33.71
C GLN A 170 44.12 -17.37 -32.39
N THR A 171 43.64 -16.76 -31.30
CA THR A 171 44.12 -16.99 -29.93
C THR A 171 44.04 -18.48 -29.59
N LEU A 172 42.88 -19.10 -29.84
CA LEU A 172 42.64 -20.52 -29.59
C LEU A 172 43.56 -21.42 -30.42
N ALA A 173 43.82 -21.08 -31.69
CA ALA A 173 44.77 -21.82 -32.51
C ALA A 173 46.21 -21.72 -31.99
N ASN A 174 46.59 -20.55 -31.48
CA ASN A 174 47.93 -20.30 -30.93
C ASN A 174 48.17 -21.01 -29.58
N LEU A 175 47.11 -21.29 -28.80
CA LEU A 175 47.22 -22.06 -27.55
C LEU A 175 47.86 -23.44 -27.76
N MET A 176 47.69 -24.06 -28.92
CA MET A 176 48.30 -25.36 -29.24
C MET A 176 49.84 -25.32 -29.26
N PHE A 177 50.42 -24.13 -29.42
CA PHE A 177 51.86 -23.91 -29.52
C PHE A 177 52.42 -23.11 -28.33
N THR A 178 51.60 -22.87 -27.31
CA THR A 178 51.97 -22.10 -26.12
C THR A 178 52.50 -23.02 -25.02
N ASP A 179 53.39 -22.51 -24.18
CA ASP A 179 53.86 -23.24 -22.99
C ASP A 179 52.66 -23.67 -22.11
N PRO A 180 52.56 -24.95 -21.73
CA PRO A 180 51.48 -25.46 -20.89
C PRO A 180 51.26 -24.69 -19.58
N SER A 181 52.33 -24.07 -19.04
CA SER A 181 52.26 -23.28 -17.81
C SER A 181 51.45 -21.99 -17.93
N LEU A 182 51.32 -21.44 -19.15
CA LEU A 182 50.57 -20.20 -19.41
C LEU A 182 49.10 -20.46 -19.81
N LEU A 183 48.75 -21.70 -20.15
CA LEU A 183 47.40 -22.05 -20.59
C LEU A 183 46.28 -21.65 -19.61
N PRO A 184 46.42 -21.82 -18.27
CA PRO A 184 45.35 -21.45 -17.34
C PRO A 184 45.02 -19.96 -17.36
N GLU A 185 46.03 -19.09 -17.45
CA GLU A 185 45.85 -17.64 -17.47
C GLU A 185 45.20 -17.17 -18.77
N GLU A 186 45.65 -17.70 -19.91
CA GLU A 186 45.05 -17.40 -21.22
C GLU A 186 43.60 -17.90 -21.31
N LEU A 187 43.30 -19.10 -20.83
CA LEU A 187 41.93 -19.62 -20.77
C LEU A 187 41.04 -18.78 -19.85
N LEU A 188 41.57 -18.31 -18.72
CA LEU A 188 40.84 -17.40 -17.83
C LEU A 188 40.55 -16.08 -18.54
N SER A 189 41.53 -15.49 -19.22
CA SER A 189 41.39 -14.24 -19.98
C SER A 189 40.30 -14.35 -21.06
N ILE A 190 40.33 -15.43 -21.86
CA ILE A 190 39.30 -15.71 -22.88
C ILE A 190 37.93 -15.89 -22.22
N THR A 191 37.85 -16.63 -21.12
CA THR A 191 36.58 -16.87 -20.41
C THR A 191 36.00 -15.56 -19.85
N VAL A 192 36.83 -14.70 -19.26
CA VAL A 192 36.41 -13.38 -18.75
C VAL A 192 35.90 -12.48 -19.90
N ARG A 193 36.58 -12.49 -21.06
CA ARG A 193 36.11 -11.77 -22.26
C ARG A 193 34.76 -12.30 -22.77
N LEU A 194 34.58 -13.62 -22.81
CA LEU A 194 33.32 -14.24 -23.22
C LEU A 194 32.19 -13.89 -22.25
N VAL A 195 32.40 -14.08 -20.94
CA VAL A 195 31.38 -13.81 -19.92
C VAL A 195 31.04 -12.31 -19.87
N SER A 196 32.02 -11.42 -20.03
CA SER A 196 31.75 -9.97 -20.09
C SER A 196 30.93 -9.59 -21.33
N GLY A 197 31.24 -10.15 -22.51
CA GLY A 197 30.43 -9.97 -23.71
C GLY A 197 28.99 -10.50 -23.56
N ILE A 198 28.84 -11.66 -22.91
CA ILE A 198 27.52 -12.22 -22.55
C ILE A 198 26.76 -11.26 -21.61
N CYS A 199 27.42 -10.70 -20.59
CA CYS A 199 26.80 -9.72 -19.69
C CYS A 199 26.24 -8.52 -20.46
N VAL A 200 26.99 -7.97 -21.42
CA VAL A 200 26.55 -6.85 -22.26
C VAL A 200 25.30 -7.22 -23.07
N ALA A 201 25.27 -8.41 -23.67
CA ALA A 201 24.11 -8.87 -24.42
C ALA A 201 22.89 -9.07 -23.53
N ILE A 202 23.06 -9.66 -22.35
CA ILE A 202 21.98 -9.90 -21.39
C ILE A 202 21.41 -8.59 -20.85
N ILE A 203 22.20 -7.52 -20.65
CA ILE A 203 21.69 -6.21 -20.21
C ILE A 203 20.57 -5.71 -21.12
N THR A 204 20.76 -5.82 -22.45
CA THR A 204 19.73 -5.42 -23.42
C THR A 204 18.47 -6.28 -23.29
N LEU A 205 18.64 -7.60 -23.11
CA LEU A 205 17.52 -8.53 -22.91
C LEU A 205 16.77 -8.25 -21.60
N VAL A 206 17.49 -7.93 -20.52
CA VAL A 206 16.92 -7.55 -19.22
C VAL A 206 16.07 -6.30 -19.36
N ALA A 207 16.57 -5.26 -20.02
CA ALA A 207 15.83 -4.01 -20.20
C ALA A 207 14.48 -4.26 -20.91
N LEU A 208 14.50 -5.02 -22.00
CA LEU A 208 13.29 -5.38 -22.75
C LEU A 208 12.34 -6.27 -21.92
N ASP A 209 12.87 -7.25 -21.20
CA ASP A 209 12.08 -8.18 -20.39
C ASP A 209 11.42 -7.47 -19.21
N VAL A 210 12.14 -6.57 -18.51
CA VAL A 210 11.59 -5.79 -17.40
C VAL A 210 10.45 -4.88 -17.85
N ILE A 211 10.61 -4.19 -18.98
CA ILE A 211 9.55 -3.35 -19.55
C ILE A 211 8.32 -4.20 -19.90
N TRP A 212 8.53 -5.35 -20.56
CA TRP A 212 7.45 -6.26 -20.90
C TRP A 212 6.73 -6.77 -19.65
N VAL A 213 7.47 -7.31 -18.68
CA VAL A 213 6.92 -7.95 -17.48
C VAL A 213 6.14 -6.94 -16.65
N ARG A 214 6.67 -5.74 -16.42
CA ARG A 214 5.96 -4.67 -15.70
C ARG A 214 4.71 -4.21 -16.46
N GLY A 215 4.81 -4.01 -17.77
CA GLY A 215 3.67 -3.61 -18.60
C GLY A 215 2.57 -4.67 -18.64
N HIS A 216 2.93 -5.94 -18.78
CA HIS A 216 2.00 -7.07 -18.76
C HIS A 216 1.33 -7.24 -17.38
N TRP A 217 2.11 -7.11 -16.30
CA TRP A 217 1.57 -7.16 -14.93
C TRP A 217 0.58 -6.03 -14.66
N ARG A 218 0.91 -4.78 -15.02
CA ARG A 218 -0.01 -3.64 -14.88
C ARG A 218 -1.27 -3.80 -15.72
N ARG A 219 -1.15 -4.36 -16.93
CA ARG A 219 -2.32 -4.72 -17.77
C ARG A 219 -3.21 -5.77 -17.12
N ASN A 220 -2.64 -6.78 -16.45
CA ASN A 220 -3.41 -7.79 -15.72
C ASN A 220 -4.10 -7.25 -14.46
N LEU A 221 -3.70 -6.08 -13.97
CA LEU A 221 -4.34 -5.41 -12.83
C LEU A 221 -5.43 -4.42 -13.24
N ARG A 222 -5.66 -4.19 -14.55
CA ARG A 222 -6.70 -3.29 -15.03
C ARG A 222 -8.07 -3.59 -14.41
N MET A 223 -8.87 -2.55 -14.28
CA MET A 223 -10.16 -2.60 -13.61
C MET A 223 -11.27 -2.37 -14.60
N SER A 224 -12.41 -3.01 -14.37
CA SER A 224 -13.65 -2.57 -15.00
C SER A 224 -14.17 -1.30 -14.35
N ARG A 225 -14.99 -0.52 -15.08
CA ARG A 225 -15.69 0.66 -14.52
C ARG A 225 -16.51 0.30 -13.28
N LYS A 226 -17.07 -0.91 -13.25
CA LYS A 226 -17.83 -1.44 -12.12
C LYS A 226 -16.94 -1.71 -10.92
N GLU A 227 -15.84 -2.45 -11.09
CA GLU A 227 -14.85 -2.69 -10.03
C GLU A 227 -14.35 -1.38 -9.43
N LEU A 228 -14.02 -0.39 -10.28
CA LEU A 228 -13.55 0.91 -9.81
C LEU A 228 -14.60 1.61 -8.94
N LYS A 229 -15.86 1.63 -9.38
CA LYS A 229 -16.96 2.24 -8.61
C LYS A 229 -17.22 1.52 -7.29
N ASP A 230 -17.15 0.20 -7.29
CA ASP A 230 -17.34 -0.59 -6.07
C ASP A 230 -16.18 -0.38 -5.09
N GLU A 231 -14.94 -0.28 -5.58
CA GLU A 231 -13.78 0.04 -4.73
C GLU A 231 -13.85 1.44 -4.11
N TYR A 232 -14.34 2.44 -4.87
CA TYR A 232 -14.62 3.78 -4.33
C TYR A 232 -15.68 3.73 -3.21
N LYS A 233 -16.74 2.94 -3.40
CA LYS A 233 -17.78 2.76 -2.36
C LYS A 233 -17.22 2.08 -1.11
N ASP A 234 -16.37 1.08 -1.26
CA ASP A 234 -15.76 0.38 -0.11
C ASP A 234 -14.80 1.27 0.67
N THR A 235 -14.13 2.21 -0.01
CA THR A 235 -13.10 3.06 0.60
C THR A 235 -13.69 4.35 1.20
N GLU A 236 -14.65 4.99 0.51
CA GLU A 236 -15.26 6.26 0.96
C GLU A 236 -16.66 6.10 1.58
N GLY A 237 -17.25 4.91 1.48
CA GLY A 237 -18.65 4.63 1.83
C GLY A 237 -19.63 5.06 0.73
N ASP A 238 -20.83 4.50 0.75
CA ASP A 238 -21.87 4.88 -0.20
C ASP A 238 -22.36 6.32 0.08
N PRO A 239 -22.30 7.25 -0.91
CA PRO A 239 -22.82 8.60 -0.77
C PRO A 239 -24.28 8.65 -0.31
N ALA A 240 -25.11 7.70 -0.75
CA ALA A 240 -26.51 7.60 -0.34
C ALA A 240 -26.64 7.27 1.15
N VAL A 241 -25.78 6.38 1.66
CA VAL A 241 -25.73 6.02 3.08
C VAL A 241 -25.24 7.21 3.92
N LYS A 242 -24.19 7.90 3.46
CA LYS A 242 -23.68 9.13 4.12
C LYS A 242 -24.73 10.25 4.14
N GLY A 243 -25.46 10.43 3.04
CA GLY A 243 -26.58 11.37 2.94
C GLY A 243 -27.71 11.01 3.90
N ARG A 244 -28.09 9.73 3.97
CA ARG A 244 -29.12 9.23 4.90
C ARG A 244 -28.73 9.45 6.36
N MET A 245 -27.48 9.18 6.72
CA MET A 245 -26.96 9.44 8.08
C MET A 245 -27.05 10.93 8.44
N ARG A 246 -26.68 11.83 7.52
CA ARG A 246 -26.80 13.30 7.73
C ARG A 246 -28.25 13.74 7.89
N SER A 247 -29.19 13.16 7.14
CA SER A 247 -30.62 13.45 7.32
C SER A 247 -31.11 13.02 8.69
N LEU A 248 -30.82 11.78 9.08
CA LEU A 248 -31.25 11.21 10.36
C LEU A 248 -30.67 12.00 11.55
N ALA A 249 -29.42 12.46 11.45
CA ALA A 249 -28.81 13.31 12.45
C ALA A 249 -29.55 14.65 12.63
N ARG A 250 -29.92 15.32 11.52
CA ARG A 250 -30.72 16.55 11.55
C ARG A 250 -32.11 16.33 12.13
N ASP A 251 -32.78 15.24 11.77
CA ASP A 251 -34.10 14.91 12.31
C ASP A 251 -34.06 14.66 13.82
N ARG A 252 -33.05 13.94 14.30
CA ARG A 252 -32.83 13.73 15.75
C ARG A 252 -32.57 15.05 16.49
N ALA A 253 -31.71 15.91 15.94
CA ALA A 253 -31.44 17.22 16.52
C ALA A 253 -32.70 18.08 16.60
N ARG A 254 -33.51 18.09 15.53
CA ARG A 254 -34.80 18.79 15.52
C ARG A 254 -35.75 18.22 16.57
N ASN A 255 -35.90 16.89 16.66
CA ASN A 255 -36.79 16.28 17.65
C ASN A 255 -36.36 16.60 19.08
N ARG A 256 -35.05 16.59 19.38
CA ARG A 256 -34.51 17.01 20.68
C ARG A 256 -34.83 18.47 20.99
N MET A 257 -34.63 19.37 20.02
CA MET A 257 -34.99 20.78 20.16
C MET A 257 -36.48 20.97 20.45
N MET A 258 -37.36 20.28 19.70
CA MET A 258 -38.80 20.38 19.94
C MET A 258 -39.22 19.82 21.30
N ALA A 259 -38.56 18.76 21.78
CA ALA A 259 -38.77 18.21 23.11
C ALA A 259 -38.31 19.14 24.25
N SER A 260 -37.47 20.15 23.95
CA SER A 260 -37.08 21.17 24.92
C SER A 260 -38.11 22.31 25.04
N VAL A 261 -38.94 22.54 24.01
CA VAL A 261 -39.90 23.66 23.98
C VAL A 261 -40.82 23.71 25.20
N PRO A 262 -41.38 22.60 25.73
CA PRO A 262 -42.21 22.62 26.94
C PRO A 262 -41.52 23.17 28.20
N LYS A 263 -40.19 23.30 28.19
CA LYS A 263 -39.41 23.88 29.29
C LYS A 263 -39.16 25.37 29.12
N ALA A 264 -39.72 26.02 28.10
CA ALA A 264 -39.53 27.45 27.87
C ALA A 264 -40.34 28.28 28.88
N THR A 265 -39.78 29.42 29.26
CA THR A 265 -40.46 30.41 30.09
C THR A 265 -41.33 31.33 29.23
N VAL A 266 -40.83 31.66 28.02
CA VAL A 266 -41.53 32.51 27.05
C VAL A 266 -41.11 32.14 25.62
N VAL A 267 -42.04 32.28 24.67
CA VAL A 267 -41.73 32.18 23.23
C VAL A 267 -41.92 33.55 22.58
N ILE A 268 -40.89 34.00 21.87
CA ILE A 268 -40.90 35.28 21.14
C ILE A 268 -41.12 34.96 19.67
N ALA A 269 -42.21 35.45 19.10
CA ALA A 269 -42.67 35.08 17.77
C ALA A 269 -42.70 36.28 16.81
N ASN A 270 -42.29 36.01 15.57
CA ASN A 270 -42.67 36.79 14.40
C ASN A 270 -43.82 36.02 13.72
N PRO A 271 -45.02 36.61 13.58
CA PRO A 271 -46.27 35.90 13.28
C PRO A 271 -46.22 34.91 12.11
N THR A 272 -45.38 35.18 11.10
CA THR A 272 -45.33 34.37 9.88
C THR A 272 -43.99 33.68 9.63
N HIS A 273 -42.92 33.99 10.38
CA HIS A 273 -41.57 33.58 9.97
C HIS A 273 -40.66 33.02 11.05
N TYR A 274 -40.69 33.48 12.29
CA TYR A 274 -39.68 33.11 13.29
C TYR A 274 -40.31 32.83 14.64
N SER A 275 -39.76 31.87 15.38
CA SER A 275 -40.08 31.69 16.79
C SER A 275 -38.84 31.26 17.55
N VAL A 276 -38.62 31.91 18.69
CA VAL A 276 -37.49 31.65 19.58
C VAL A 276 -38.03 31.39 20.98
N ALA A 277 -37.78 30.19 21.49
CA ALA A 277 -38.17 29.79 22.83
C ALA A 277 -37.01 30.04 23.80
N VAL A 278 -37.28 30.82 24.84
CA VAL A 278 -36.30 31.22 25.84
C VAL A 278 -36.70 30.65 27.20
N ARG A 279 -35.74 30.04 27.89
CA ARG A 279 -35.88 29.59 29.27
C ARG A 279 -35.08 30.49 30.19
N TYR A 280 -35.68 30.79 31.33
CA TYR A 280 -35.01 31.36 32.48
C TYR A 280 -35.62 30.76 33.75
N THR A 281 -34.79 30.09 34.55
CA THR A 281 -35.16 29.61 35.87
C THR A 281 -34.40 30.40 36.94
N HIS A 282 -35.13 31.00 37.89
CA HIS A 282 -34.53 31.72 39.01
C HIS A 282 -33.67 30.76 39.87
N ASN A 283 -32.45 31.16 40.21
CA ASN A 283 -31.42 30.37 40.93
C ASN A 283 -30.66 29.31 40.12
N GLU A 284 -31.05 28.98 38.88
CA GLU A 284 -30.33 28.01 38.03
C GLU A 284 -29.61 28.67 36.85
N ASP A 285 -30.29 29.55 36.13
CA ASP A 285 -29.76 30.16 34.90
C ASP A 285 -29.13 31.54 35.23
N LYS A 286 -27.84 31.73 34.88
CA LYS A 286 -27.15 33.04 35.04
C LYS A 286 -27.67 34.12 34.07
N ALA A 287 -28.20 33.69 32.93
CA ALA A 287 -28.81 34.51 31.90
C ALA A 287 -29.82 33.67 31.11
N PRO A 288 -30.83 34.27 30.45
CA PRO A 288 -31.81 33.53 29.67
C PRO A 288 -31.16 32.70 28.56
N LEU A 289 -31.61 31.45 28.42
CA LEU A 289 -31.07 30.45 27.50
C LEU A 289 -32.05 30.23 26.33
N VAL A 290 -31.55 30.24 25.09
CA VAL A 290 -32.36 29.86 23.93
C VAL A 290 -32.44 28.35 23.85
N ILE A 291 -33.61 27.75 24.06
CA ILE A 291 -33.78 26.28 24.08
C ILE A 291 -34.38 25.72 22.79
N ALA A 292 -35.00 26.57 21.98
CA ALA A 292 -35.43 26.22 20.65
C ALA A 292 -35.51 27.47 19.78
N LYS A 293 -35.20 27.34 18.49
CA LYS A 293 -35.48 28.37 17.50
C LYS A 293 -35.88 27.74 16.17
N GLY A 294 -36.76 28.38 15.43
CA GLY A 294 -37.25 27.86 14.17
C GLY A 294 -37.66 28.97 13.21
N GLN A 295 -37.69 28.61 11.93
CA GLN A 295 -38.23 29.42 10.86
C GLN A 295 -39.42 28.69 10.21
N ASP A 296 -40.39 29.46 9.70
CA ASP A 296 -41.55 29.00 8.93
C ASP A 296 -42.27 27.82 9.62
N LEU A 297 -42.28 26.62 9.02
CA LEU A 297 -42.96 25.44 9.58
C LEU A 297 -42.46 25.04 10.97
N ILE A 298 -41.16 25.19 11.24
CA ILE A 298 -40.60 24.88 12.57
C ILE A 298 -41.04 25.94 13.57
N ALA A 299 -41.09 27.21 13.17
CA ALA A 299 -41.59 28.30 14.01
C ALA A 299 -43.06 28.04 14.40
N LEU A 300 -43.90 27.71 13.42
CA LEU A 300 -45.31 27.36 13.66
C LEU A 300 -45.46 26.21 14.65
N LYS A 301 -44.62 25.17 14.53
CA LYS A 301 -44.67 24.02 15.42
C LYS A 301 -44.15 24.35 16.83
N ILE A 302 -43.17 25.22 16.98
CA ILE A 302 -42.71 25.71 18.30
C ILE A 302 -43.85 26.45 19.00
N ARG A 303 -44.56 27.34 18.29
CA ARG A 303 -45.73 28.05 18.86
C ARG A 303 -46.84 27.09 19.25
N GLN A 304 -47.16 26.13 18.38
CA GLN A 304 -48.18 25.12 18.69
C GLN A 304 -47.82 24.36 19.98
N ILE A 305 -46.58 23.90 20.13
CA ILE A 305 -46.15 23.22 21.36
C ILE A 305 -46.20 24.16 22.57
N ALA A 306 -45.87 25.44 22.40
CA ALA A 306 -45.93 26.43 23.46
C ALA A 306 -47.38 26.66 23.92
N GLU A 307 -48.32 26.82 22.99
CA GLU A 307 -49.76 26.93 23.24
C GLU A 307 -50.30 25.66 23.93
N ASP A 308 -49.92 24.47 23.44
CA ASP A 308 -50.31 23.18 24.02
C ASP A 308 -49.78 22.97 25.47
N ASN A 309 -48.78 23.75 25.91
CA ASN A 309 -48.16 23.66 27.24
C ASN A 309 -48.35 24.94 28.07
N ASP A 310 -49.28 25.83 27.70
CA ASP A 310 -49.57 27.09 28.41
C ASP A 310 -48.33 28.00 28.61
N ILE A 311 -47.43 27.99 27.62
CA ILE A 311 -46.25 28.86 27.58
C ILE A 311 -46.63 30.14 26.82
N PRO A 312 -46.44 31.33 27.42
CA PRO A 312 -46.83 32.58 26.80
C PRO A 312 -46.04 32.83 25.51
N VAL A 313 -46.78 33.13 24.44
CA VAL A 313 -46.24 33.52 23.14
C VAL A 313 -46.40 35.03 23.00
N ILE A 314 -45.28 35.74 22.89
CA ILE A 314 -45.23 37.20 22.74
C ILE A 314 -44.83 37.53 21.32
N GLU A 315 -45.63 38.34 20.65
CA GLU A 315 -45.34 38.80 19.30
C GLU A 315 -44.41 40.01 19.32
N ASP A 316 -43.16 39.81 18.91
CA ASP A 316 -42.19 40.87 18.65
C ASP A 316 -41.37 40.51 17.41
N ILE A 317 -41.71 41.16 16.31
CA ILE A 317 -41.12 40.93 14.99
C ILE A 317 -39.62 41.23 14.98
N GLN A 318 -39.20 42.30 15.65
CA GLN A 318 -37.81 42.77 15.63
C GLN A 318 -36.94 41.87 16.52
N LEU A 319 -37.42 41.58 17.74
CA LEU A 319 -36.69 40.75 18.69
C LEU A 319 -36.61 39.29 18.22
N ALA A 320 -37.69 38.71 17.68
CA ALA A 320 -37.67 37.34 17.16
C ALA A 320 -36.66 37.17 16.02
N ARG A 321 -36.58 38.13 15.10
CA ARG A 321 -35.59 38.13 14.00
C ARG A 321 -34.17 38.24 14.53
N ALA A 322 -33.94 39.17 15.47
CA ALA A 322 -32.63 39.42 16.02
C ALA A 322 -32.11 38.21 16.82
N LEU A 323 -32.95 37.62 17.68
CA LEU A 323 -32.62 36.42 18.45
C LEU A 323 -32.38 35.21 17.53
N TYR A 324 -33.21 35.01 16.50
CA TYR A 324 -33.02 33.90 15.56
C TYR A 324 -31.68 33.99 14.82
N ALA A 325 -31.29 35.20 14.39
CA ALA A 325 -30.07 35.45 13.64
C ALA A 325 -28.80 35.38 14.52
N GLN A 326 -28.87 35.83 15.78
CA GLN A 326 -27.68 36.05 16.61
C GLN A 326 -27.49 35.03 17.75
N CYS A 327 -28.48 34.18 18.04
CA CYS A 327 -28.39 33.18 19.11
C CYS A 327 -28.48 31.77 18.53
N GLU A 328 -27.67 30.83 19.03
CA GLU A 328 -27.82 29.40 18.76
C GLU A 328 -28.66 28.70 19.84
N VAL A 329 -29.17 27.51 19.52
CA VAL A 329 -29.90 26.68 20.50
C VAL A 329 -28.92 26.17 21.57
N ASP A 330 -29.38 26.08 22.81
CA ASP A 330 -28.61 25.76 24.02
C ASP A 330 -27.52 26.79 24.37
N THR A 331 -27.65 28.03 23.89
CA THR A 331 -26.72 29.14 24.17
C THR A 331 -27.44 30.30 24.88
N GLN A 332 -26.72 31.01 25.75
CA GLN A 332 -27.24 32.20 26.45
C GLN A 332 -27.45 33.35 25.47
N ILE A 333 -28.47 34.16 25.69
CA ILE A 333 -28.71 35.34 24.84
C ILE A 333 -27.56 36.36 24.99
N PRO A 334 -27.16 37.07 23.93
CA PRO A 334 -26.18 38.13 24.00
C PRO A 334 -26.60 39.29 24.92
N PRO A 335 -25.65 40.02 25.55
CA PRO A 335 -25.94 41.12 26.47
C PRO A 335 -26.84 42.21 25.90
N GLN A 336 -26.75 42.49 24.59
CA GLN A 336 -27.59 43.49 23.93
C GLN A 336 -29.10 43.20 24.00
N PHE A 337 -29.50 41.95 24.24
CA PHE A 337 -30.90 41.55 24.36
C PHE A 337 -31.37 41.42 25.81
N PHE A 338 -30.47 41.54 26.80
CA PHE A 338 -30.82 41.32 28.22
C PHE A 338 -31.94 42.22 28.68
N ARG A 339 -31.87 43.51 28.40
CA ARG A 339 -32.89 44.47 28.84
C ARG A 339 -34.27 44.13 28.30
N VAL A 340 -34.38 43.91 26.99
CA VAL A 340 -35.65 43.66 26.31
C VAL A 340 -36.23 42.30 26.72
N VAL A 341 -35.39 41.26 26.81
CA VAL A 341 -35.85 39.93 27.25
C VAL A 341 -36.22 39.92 28.74
N ALA A 342 -35.50 40.66 29.60
CA ALA A 342 -35.84 40.78 31.02
C ALA A 342 -37.20 41.48 31.23
N GLU A 343 -37.53 42.48 30.42
CA GLU A 343 -38.84 43.14 30.44
C GLU A 343 -39.97 42.16 30.07
N LEU A 344 -39.77 41.35 29.04
CA LEU A 344 -40.72 40.30 28.66
C LEU A 344 -40.88 39.22 29.74
N LEU A 345 -39.76 38.79 30.35
CA LEU A 345 -39.81 37.84 31.47
C LEU A 345 -40.53 38.44 32.67
N TYR A 346 -40.26 39.71 33.02
CA TYR A 346 -40.96 40.41 34.10
C TYR A 346 -42.47 40.47 33.86
N TYR A 347 -42.89 40.79 32.63
CA TYR A 347 -44.30 40.78 32.25
C TYR A 347 -44.93 39.39 32.43
N VAL A 348 -44.25 38.33 31.98
CA VAL A 348 -44.72 36.94 32.12
C VAL A 348 -44.82 36.51 33.59
N TYR A 349 -43.86 36.88 34.43
CA TYR A 349 -43.87 36.52 35.86
C TYR A 349 -44.89 37.32 36.65
N THR A 350 -45.04 38.62 36.38
CA THR A 350 -46.04 39.48 37.07
C THR A 350 -47.47 39.07 36.69
N ALA A 351 -47.68 38.56 35.47
CA ALA A 351 -48.95 37.98 35.05
C ALA A 351 -49.26 36.62 35.69
N LYS A 352 -48.26 35.92 36.24
CA LYS A 352 -48.40 34.62 36.92
C LYS A 352 -48.37 34.72 38.45
N ASP A 353 -47.77 35.76 39.03
CA ASP A 353 -47.55 35.89 40.49
C ASP A 353 -47.46 37.37 40.93
N GLU A 354 -48.38 37.83 41.78
CA GLU A 354 -48.48 39.24 42.24
C GLU A 354 -47.30 39.68 43.14
N ASN A 355 -46.44 38.76 43.61
CA ASN A 355 -45.31 39.04 44.51
C ASN A 355 -43.92 39.02 43.85
N PHE A 356 -43.83 39.00 42.52
CA PHE A 356 -42.56 38.90 41.81
C PHE A 356 -41.70 40.19 41.91
N LYS A 357 -40.50 40.09 42.50
CA LYS A 357 -39.48 41.16 42.51
C LYS A 357 -38.25 40.73 41.71
N PRO A 358 -37.98 41.32 40.53
CA PRO A 358 -36.80 40.95 39.76
C PRO A 358 -35.52 41.48 40.41
N ALA A 359 -34.47 40.66 40.43
CA ALA A 359 -33.12 41.07 40.84
C ALA A 359 -32.46 41.92 39.75
N LEU A 360 -32.94 43.16 39.54
CA LEU A 360 -32.43 44.08 38.52
C LEU A 360 -31.04 44.69 38.84
N ARG A 361 -30.36 44.23 39.89
CA ARG A 361 -29.09 44.83 40.39
C ARG A 361 -27.80 44.24 39.79
N ALA A 362 -27.88 43.32 38.84
CA ALA A 362 -26.70 42.63 38.29
C ALA A 362 -26.37 42.97 36.82
N TYR A 363 -27.02 43.98 36.23
CA TYR A 363 -26.92 44.26 34.79
C TYR A 363 -26.53 45.72 34.49
N GLU A 364 -25.53 46.24 35.20
CA GLU A 364 -24.72 47.38 34.74
C GLU A 364 -23.44 46.90 34.07
#